data_AF-A0A1K0FJY5-F1
#
_entry.id   AF-A0A1K0FJY5-F1
#
_cell.length_a   1.000
_cell.length_b   1.000
_cell.length_c   1.000
_cell.angle_alpha   90.00
_cell.angle_beta   90.00
_cell.angle_gamma   90.00
#
_symmetry.space_group_name_H-M   'P 1'
#
loop_
_entity.id
_entity.type
_entity.pdbx_description
1 polymer ?
#
loop_
_entity_poly.entity_id
_entity_poly.type
_entity_poly.pdbx_seq_one_letter_code
_entity_poly.pdbx_strand_id
1 'polypeptide(L)'
;MPLSRNQRLGLGDTARVDHPEHGFEHRLGTVTDFRLDSFTTWIHWYRLRFPTGDERTYTPDKITACGRDDDHAALITHLDAAFRSLAAACRIGHDYGDDELSAEIFFHTASLIDSARLRLRVTLDPARLVDLGTAADPAAVGSAAPAPDGDRS
;
A
#
# COMPACT_ATOMS: atom_id res chain seq x y z
N MET A 1 13.55 -6.91 20.01
CA MET A 1 14.61 -7.35 19.08
C MET A 1 15.39 -6.13 18.61
N PRO A 2 16.70 -6.22 18.36
CA PRO A 2 17.47 -5.07 17.88
C PRO A 2 17.01 -4.71 16.47
N LEU A 3 16.82 -3.41 16.21
CA LEU A 3 16.70 -2.91 14.84
C LEU A 3 18.04 -3.13 14.14
N SER A 4 18.01 -3.66 12.91
CA SER A 4 19.21 -3.79 12.09
C SER A 4 19.88 -2.42 11.92
N ARG A 5 21.22 -2.36 11.87
CA ARG A 5 22.00 -1.10 11.67
C ARG A 5 21.51 -0.23 10.51
N ASN A 6 20.78 -0.82 9.56
CA ASN A 6 20.18 -0.14 8.40
C ASN A 6 18.85 0.60 8.69
N GLN A 7 18.34 0.60 9.94
CA GLN A 7 17.07 1.27 10.31
C GLN A 7 17.26 2.47 11.24
N ARG A 8 18.49 2.81 11.60
CA ARG A 8 18.75 3.94 12.48
C ARG A 8 18.71 5.24 11.68
N LEU A 9 17.63 5.98 11.82
CA LEU A 9 17.47 7.30 11.21
C LEU A 9 18.35 8.33 11.92
N GLY A 10 19.01 9.19 11.15
CA GLY A 10 19.71 10.39 11.59
C GLY A 10 18.89 11.66 11.37
N LEU A 11 19.44 12.81 11.80
CA LEU A 11 18.83 14.11 11.52
C LEU A 11 18.77 14.36 10.01
N GLY A 12 17.62 14.80 9.52
CA GLY A 12 17.37 15.04 8.10
C GLY A 12 16.89 13.81 7.33
N ASP A 13 16.98 12.61 7.90
CA ASP A 13 16.40 11.42 7.29
C ASP A 13 14.87 11.49 7.28
N THR A 14 14.26 10.70 6.41
CA THR A 14 12.80 10.66 6.25
C THR A 14 12.22 9.33 6.72
N ALA A 15 11.03 9.42 7.32
CA ALA A 15 10.33 8.28 7.87
C ALA A 15 8.82 8.43 7.63
N ARG A 16 8.16 7.29 7.52
CA ARG A 16 6.70 7.19 7.48
C ARG A 16 6.19 6.67 8.81
N VAL A 17 5.05 7.19 9.26
CA VAL A 17 4.32 6.65 10.41
C VAL A 17 3.53 5.43 9.94
N ASP A 18 3.71 4.29 10.62
CA ASP A 18 3.09 3.03 10.17
C ASP A 18 1.56 3.04 10.37
N HIS A 19 1.09 3.71 11.42
CA HIS A 19 -0.32 3.83 11.78
C HIS A 19 -0.66 5.31 12.05
N PRO A 20 -0.85 6.12 11.00
CA PRO A 20 -1.14 7.54 11.15
C PRO A 20 -2.51 7.77 11.78
N GLU A 21 -2.58 8.68 12.75
CA GLU A 21 -3.81 9.11 13.41
C GLU A 21 -4.37 10.39 12.78
N HIS A 22 -3.53 11.13 12.05
CA HIS A 22 -3.90 12.38 11.39
C HIS A 22 -3.57 12.37 9.90
N GLY A 23 -4.36 13.10 9.11
CA GLY A 23 -4.20 13.18 7.65
C GLY A 23 -2.80 13.62 7.19
N PHE A 24 -2.12 14.47 7.95
CA PHE A 24 -0.77 14.93 7.61
C PHE A 24 0.32 13.87 7.87
N GLU A 25 0.06 12.89 8.75
CA GLU A 25 1.02 11.84 9.14
C GLU A 25 1.16 10.76 8.06
N HIS A 26 0.26 10.74 7.07
CA HIS A 26 0.42 9.95 5.86
C HIS A 26 1.59 10.44 4.97
N ARG A 27 2.08 11.66 5.20
CA ARG A 27 3.23 12.22 4.48
C ARG A 27 4.53 11.82 5.17
N LEU A 28 5.61 11.74 4.41
CA LEU A 28 6.95 11.57 5.00
C LEU A 28 7.26 12.71 5.97
N GLY A 29 7.64 12.33 7.19
CA GLY A 29 8.19 13.23 8.19
C GLY A 29 9.72 13.24 8.10
N THR A 30 10.33 14.39 8.31
CA THR A 30 11.79 14.53 8.42
C THR A 30 12.19 14.48 9.88
N VAL A 31 13.19 13.68 10.22
CA VAL A 31 13.73 13.62 11.58
C VAL A 31 14.41 14.93 11.92
N THR A 32 13.86 15.65 12.91
CA THR A 32 14.44 16.90 13.42
C THR A 32 15.13 16.73 14.76
N ASP A 33 14.85 15.64 15.47
CA ASP A 33 15.48 15.33 16.75
C ASP A 33 15.34 13.84 17.09
N PHE A 34 16.18 13.34 17.98
CA PHE A 34 16.02 12.00 18.56
C PHE A 34 16.68 11.92 19.93
N ARG A 35 16.13 11.05 20.79
CA ARG A 35 16.71 10.81 22.11
C ARG A 35 17.32 9.43 22.19
N LEU A 36 18.57 9.39 22.63
CA LEU A 36 19.19 8.15 23.07
C LEU A 36 18.75 7.82 24.49
N ASP A 37 18.59 6.53 24.74
CA ASP A 37 18.52 6.00 26.10
C ASP A 37 19.82 6.33 26.87
N SER A 38 19.70 6.57 28.17
CA SER A 38 20.84 7.06 28.98
C SER A 38 21.82 5.97 29.39
N PHE A 39 21.43 4.69 29.26
CA PHE A 39 22.24 3.54 29.69
C PHE A 39 22.60 2.61 28.55
N THR A 40 21.99 2.80 27.38
CA THR A 40 22.21 1.99 26.18
C THR A 40 22.41 2.88 24.95
N THR A 41 22.86 2.29 23.85
CA THR A 41 22.93 3.01 22.57
C THR A 41 21.59 3.00 21.82
N TRP A 42 20.46 2.75 22.49
CA TRP A 42 19.16 2.62 21.84
C TRP A 42 18.51 3.98 21.67
N ILE A 43 17.68 4.12 20.63
CA ILE A 43 16.88 5.33 20.44
C ILE A 43 15.56 5.13 21.17
N HIS A 44 15.24 6.06 22.06
CA HIS A 44 13.99 6.06 22.81
C HIS A 44 12.85 6.65 21.96
N TRP A 45 13.13 7.73 21.21
CA TRP A 45 12.17 8.35 20.33
C TRP A 45 12.84 9.18 19.24
N TYR A 46 12.07 9.43 18.18
CA TYR A 46 12.35 10.35 17.08
C TYR A 46 11.30 11.46 17.05
N ARG A 47 11.73 12.69 16.80
CA ARG A 47 10.83 13.79 16.47
C ARG A 47 10.81 13.98 14.97
N LEU A 48 9.64 13.89 14.38
CA LEU A 48 9.41 14.08 12.96
C LEU A 48 8.71 15.42 12.74
N ARG A 49 9.20 16.19 11.77
CA ARG A 49 8.54 17.37 11.22
C ARG A 49 7.91 17.04 9.88
N PHE A 50 6.62 17.29 9.75
CA PHE A 50 5.87 17.03 8.53
C PHE A 50 5.87 18.25 7.58
N PRO A 51 5.50 18.08 6.30
CA PRO A 51 5.48 19.17 5.33
C PRO A 51 4.53 20.33 5.70
N THR A 52 3.54 20.08 6.56
CA THR A 52 2.64 21.10 7.11
C THR A 52 3.33 22.01 8.13
N GLY A 53 4.50 21.60 8.65
CA GLY A 53 5.22 22.27 9.71
C GLY A 53 4.98 21.66 11.09
N ASP A 54 3.96 20.81 11.25
CA ASP A 54 3.66 20.10 12.49
C ASP A 54 4.79 19.15 12.89
N GLU A 55 5.04 19.05 14.19
CA GLU A 55 6.02 18.10 14.75
C GLU A 55 5.34 17.11 15.70
N ARG A 56 5.73 15.83 15.60
CA ARG A 56 5.29 14.76 16.49
C ARG A 56 6.46 13.87 16.89
N THR A 57 6.33 13.24 18.05
CA THR A 57 7.33 12.32 18.58
C THR A 57 6.83 10.89 18.46
N TYR A 58 7.66 10.00 17.95
CA TYR A 58 7.35 8.59 17.75
C TYR A 58 8.45 7.70 18.32
N THR A 59 8.05 6.53 18.81
CA THR A 59 9.00 5.47 19.14
C THR A 59 9.46 4.75 17.86
N PRO A 60 10.65 4.12 17.85
CA PRO A 60 11.19 3.48 16.65
C PRO A 60 10.32 2.35 16.07
N ASP A 61 9.43 1.75 16.86
CA ASP A 61 8.50 0.69 16.44
C ASP A 61 7.23 1.21 15.73
N LYS A 62 7.06 2.54 15.66
CA LYS A 62 5.90 3.20 15.04
C LYS A 62 6.21 3.85 13.70
N ILE A 63 7.48 3.82 13.31
CA ILE A 63 7.95 4.49 12.12
C ILE A 63 8.85 3.57 11.30
N THR A 64 8.72 3.69 9.99
CA THR A 64 9.58 2.99 9.04
C THR A 64 10.43 4.01 8.29
N ALA A 65 11.75 3.76 8.23
CA ALA A 65 12.66 4.53 7.39
C ALA A 65 12.20 4.43 5.92
N CYS A 66 11.96 5.58 5.29
CA CYS A 66 11.33 5.62 3.99
C CYS A 66 11.85 6.83 3.22
N GLY A 67 12.56 6.57 2.13
CA GLY A 67 13.00 7.61 1.21
C GLY A 67 11.88 8.05 0.26
N ARG A 68 12.17 9.08 -0.54
CA ARG A 68 11.22 9.57 -1.54
C ARG A 68 10.90 8.53 -2.62
N ASP A 69 11.86 7.68 -2.97
CA ASP A 69 11.67 6.60 -3.95
C ASP A 69 10.78 5.48 -3.37
N ASP A 70 10.96 5.16 -2.09
CA ASP A 70 10.11 4.20 -1.38
C ASP A 70 8.66 4.72 -1.25
N ASP A 71 8.49 6.02 -0.98
CA ASP A 71 7.20 6.70 -0.92
C ASP A 71 6.47 6.68 -2.26
N HIS A 72 7.21 6.91 -3.36
CA HIS A 72 6.71 6.77 -4.72
C HIS A 72 6.29 5.33 -5.03
N ALA A 73 7.13 4.33 -4.73
CA ALA A 73 6.80 2.92 -4.92
C ALA A 73 5.56 2.49 -4.11
N ALA A 74 5.44 2.97 -2.86
CA ALA A 74 4.28 2.70 -2.03
C ALA A 74 3.00 3.36 -2.59
N LEU A 75 3.08 4.59 -3.08
CA LEU A 75 1.95 5.26 -3.74
C LEU A 75 1.46 4.45 -4.95
N ILE A 76 2.37 3.95 -5.78
CA ILE A 76 2.04 3.10 -6.93
C ILE A 76 1.35 1.83 -6.48
N THR A 77 1.88 1.18 -5.44
CA THR A 77 1.33 -0.06 -4.89
C THR A 77 -0.09 0.13 -4.37
N HIS A 78 -0.35 1.22 -3.64
CA HIS A 78 -1.68 1.53 -3.13
C HIS A 78 -2.67 1.89 -4.25
N LEU A 79 -2.23 2.61 -5.27
CA LEU A 79 -3.06 2.92 -6.45
C LEU A 79 -3.42 1.65 -7.21
N ASP A 80 -2.46 0.75 -7.45
CA ASP A 80 -2.71 -0.54 -8.12
C ASP A 80 -3.75 -1.37 -7.35
N ALA A 81 -3.62 -1.45 -6.02
CA ALA A 81 -4.59 -2.16 -5.18
C ALA A 81 -6.00 -1.53 -5.25
N ALA A 82 -6.10 -0.20 -5.22
CA ALA A 82 -7.37 0.50 -5.33
C ALA A 82 -8.03 0.26 -6.71
N PHE A 83 -7.25 0.29 -7.80
CA PHE A 83 -7.78 0.02 -9.14
C PHE A 83 -8.30 -1.40 -9.29
N ARG A 84 -7.68 -2.39 -8.64
CA ARG A 84 -8.22 -3.77 -8.62
C ARG A 84 -9.58 -3.83 -7.93
N SER A 85 -9.74 -3.16 -6.79
CA SER A 85 -11.02 -3.12 -6.07
C SER A 85 -12.12 -2.42 -6.88
N LEU A 86 -11.78 -1.33 -7.59
CA LEU A 86 -12.73 -0.62 -8.45
C LEU A 86 -13.12 -1.44 -9.69
N ALA A 87 -12.18 -2.18 -10.29
CA ALA A 87 -12.47 -3.11 -11.37
C ALA A 87 -13.47 -4.20 -10.92
N ALA A 88 -13.26 -4.76 -9.72
CA ALA A 88 -14.18 -5.73 -9.14
C ALA A 88 -15.56 -5.13 -8.87
N ALA A 89 -15.64 -3.91 -8.34
CA ALA A 89 -16.91 -3.22 -8.11
C ALA A 89 -17.67 -2.94 -9.42
N CYS A 90 -16.98 -2.52 -10.48
CA CYS A 90 -17.56 -2.35 -11.82
C CYS A 90 -18.19 -3.65 -12.32
N ARG A 91 -17.45 -4.78 -12.20
CA ARG A 91 -17.97 -6.09 -12.57
C ARG A 91 -19.20 -6.50 -11.76
N ILE A 92 -19.16 -6.35 -10.43
CA ILE A 92 -20.28 -6.67 -9.56
C ILE A 92 -21.51 -5.83 -9.93
N GLY A 93 -21.33 -4.54 -10.24
CA GLY A 93 -22.41 -3.67 -10.70
C GLY A 93 -23.05 -4.18 -12.00
N HIS A 94 -22.23 -4.57 -12.98
CA HIS A 94 -22.70 -5.16 -14.23
C HIS A 94 -23.45 -6.49 -14.00
N ASP A 95 -22.86 -7.41 -13.23
CA ASP A 95 -23.46 -8.71 -12.91
C ASP A 95 -24.77 -8.58 -12.12
N TYR A 96 -24.91 -7.52 -11.33
CA TYR A 96 -26.14 -7.17 -10.60
C TYR A 96 -27.22 -6.56 -11.52
N GLY A 97 -26.88 -6.16 -12.74
CA GLY A 97 -27.78 -5.51 -13.70
C GLY A 97 -27.89 -3.99 -13.53
N ASP A 98 -26.93 -3.37 -12.84
CA ASP A 98 -26.81 -1.91 -12.73
C ASP A 98 -25.69 -1.42 -13.67
N ASP A 99 -26.02 -1.38 -14.96
CA ASP A 99 -25.09 -0.99 -16.03
C ASP A 99 -24.63 0.48 -15.93
N GLU A 100 -25.48 1.36 -15.38
CA GLU A 100 -25.16 2.77 -15.18
C GLU A 100 -24.10 2.93 -14.10
N LEU A 101 -24.29 2.29 -12.95
CA LEU A 101 -23.29 2.28 -11.87
C LEU A 101 -21.96 1.66 -12.34
N SER A 102 -22.03 0.55 -13.08
CA SER A 102 -20.85 -0.09 -13.67
C SER A 102 -20.08 0.87 -14.59
N ALA A 103 -20.78 1.58 -15.48
CA ALA A 103 -20.18 2.53 -16.41
C ALA A 103 -19.57 3.75 -15.69
N GLU A 104 -20.23 4.28 -14.67
CA GLU A 104 -19.71 5.38 -13.85
C GLU A 104 -18.42 4.98 -13.11
N ILE A 105 -18.41 3.81 -12.47
CA ILE A 105 -17.22 3.29 -11.79
C ILE A 105 -16.07 3.14 -12.79
N PHE A 106 -16.34 2.57 -13.97
CA PHE A 106 -15.33 2.41 -15.02
C PHE A 106 -14.75 3.76 -15.46
N PHE A 107 -15.61 4.73 -15.77
CA PHE A 107 -15.20 6.05 -16.26
C PHE A 107 -14.32 6.81 -15.24
N HIS A 108 -14.73 6.81 -13.98
CA HIS A 108 -13.96 7.44 -12.91
C HIS A 108 -12.63 6.73 -12.65
N THR A 109 -12.63 5.40 -12.70
CA THR A 109 -11.40 4.59 -12.54
C THR A 109 -10.40 4.86 -13.66
N ALA A 110 -10.85 4.88 -14.92
CA ALA A 110 -10.02 5.19 -16.07
C ALA A 110 -9.39 6.59 -15.96
N SER A 111 -10.19 7.59 -15.56
CA SER A 111 -9.73 8.97 -15.36
C SER A 111 -8.65 9.08 -14.27
N LEU A 112 -8.77 8.31 -13.18
CA LEU A 112 -7.77 8.25 -12.11
C LEU A 112 -6.48 7.57 -12.58
N ILE A 113 -6.59 6.49 -13.34
CA ILE A 113 -5.44 5.77 -13.92
C ILE A 113 -4.65 6.69 -14.85
N ASP A 114 -5.32 7.40 -15.74
CA ASP A 114 -4.65 8.33 -16.68
C ASP A 114 -3.97 9.48 -15.95
N SER A 115 -4.62 10.03 -14.91
CA SER A 115 -3.99 11.02 -14.03
C SER A 115 -2.74 10.50 -13.33
N ALA A 116 -2.79 9.26 -12.82
CA ALA A 116 -1.66 8.61 -12.16
C ALA A 116 -0.51 8.34 -13.13
N ARG A 117 -0.80 7.84 -14.34
CA ARG A 117 0.20 7.64 -15.40
C ARG A 117 0.93 8.93 -15.76
N LEU A 118 0.18 10.02 -15.98
CA LEU A 118 0.76 11.29 -16.41
C LEU A 118 1.64 11.92 -15.32
N ARG A 119 1.23 11.84 -14.05
CA ARG A 119 1.93 12.49 -12.94
C ARG A 119 3.02 11.64 -12.31
N LEU A 120 2.83 10.34 -12.21
CA LEU A 120 3.76 9.42 -11.58
C LEU A 120 4.69 8.72 -12.57
N ARG A 121 4.48 8.94 -13.88
CA ARG A 121 5.21 8.30 -14.99
C ARG A 121 5.21 6.77 -14.90
N VAL A 122 4.09 6.21 -14.45
CA VAL A 122 3.91 4.78 -14.29
C VAL A 122 3.14 4.18 -15.44
N THR A 123 3.48 2.94 -15.79
CA THR A 123 2.69 2.11 -16.69
C THR A 123 1.71 1.29 -15.85
N LEU A 124 0.62 1.91 -15.44
CA LEU A 124 -0.54 1.17 -14.92
C LEU A 124 -1.29 0.64 -16.14
N ASP A 125 -1.33 -0.68 -16.34
CA ASP A 125 -1.93 -1.28 -17.53
C ASP A 125 -3.46 -1.37 -17.36
N PRO A 126 -4.29 -0.72 -18.21
CA PRO A 126 -5.74 -0.77 -18.11
C PRO A 126 -6.27 -2.10 -18.62
N ALA A 127 -5.51 -2.83 -19.45
CA ALA A 127 -5.88 -4.16 -19.94
C ALA A 127 -5.95 -5.17 -18.77
N ARG A 128 -5.20 -4.95 -17.69
CA ARG A 128 -5.33 -5.72 -16.46
C ARG A 128 -6.66 -5.53 -15.75
N LEU A 129 -7.37 -4.41 -15.95
CA LEU A 129 -8.75 -4.26 -15.46
C LEU A 129 -9.73 -5.14 -16.25
N VAL A 130 -9.46 -5.39 -17.54
CA VAL A 130 -10.30 -6.20 -18.43
C VAL A 130 -10.04 -7.70 -18.21
N ASP A 131 -8.78 -8.12 -18.03
CA ASP A 131 -8.41 -9.52 -17.76
C ASP A 131 -8.88 -10.01 -16.38
N LEU A 132 -8.96 -9.14 -15.36
CA LEU A 132 -9.58 -9.47 -14.08
C LEU A 132 -11.12 -9.61 -14.18
N GLY A 133 -11.72 -9.00 -15.20
CA GLY A 133 -13.12 -9.21 -15.60
C GLY A 133 -13.38 -10.57 -16.26
N THR A 134 -12.34 -11.33 -16.62
CA THR A 134 -12.43 -12.67 -17.21
C THR A 134 -11.86 -13.76 -16.30
N ALA A 135 -10.90 -13.44 -15.42
CA ALA A 135 -10.23 -14.40 -14.53
C ALA A 135 -11.02 -14.82 -13.25
N ALA A 136 -12.32 -14.55 -13.18
CA ALA A 136 -13.19 -15.18 -12.18
C ALA A 136 -13.88 -16.39 -12.80
N ASP A 137 -13.09 -17.34 -13.30
CA ASP A 137 -13.56 -18.71 -13.42
C ASP A 137 -12.94 -19.52 -12.27
N PRO A 138 -13.68 -19.79 -11.19
CA PRO A 138 -13.18 -20.56 -10.06
C PRO A 138 -12.90 -22.03 -10.40
N ALA A 139 -13.14 -22.48 -11.64
CA ALA A 139 -12.93 -23.87 -12.05
C ALA A 139 -11.48 -24.24 -12.45
N ALA A 140 -10.55 -23.29 -12.55
CA ALA A 140 -9.19 -23.58 -13.05
C ALA A 140 -8.15 -23.94 -11.96
N VAL A 141 -8.53 -24.01 -10.68
CA VAL A 141 -7.65 -24.46 -9.59
C VAL A 141 -8.06 -25.85 -9.12
N GLY A 142 -7.51 -26.86 -9.79
CA GLY A 142 -7.20 -28.15 -9.17
C GLY A 142 -8.31 -29.21 -9.18
N SER A 143 -8.60 -29.80 -10.34
CA SER A 143 -9.00 -31.21 -10.39
C SER A 143 -7.80 -32.04 -10.84
N ALA A 144 -6.88 -32.27 -9.91
CA ALA A 144 -5.86 -33.30 -10.02
C ALA A 144 -6.08 -34.27 -8.86
N ALA A 145 -6.77 -35.38 -9.14
CA ALA A 145 -6.75 -36.54 -8.26
C ALA A 145 -5.32 -37.08 -8.11
N PRO A 146 -5.02 -37.71 -6.97
CA PRO A 146 -4.67 -39.12 -7.08
C PRO A 146 -5.33 -40.01 -6.00
N ALA A 147 -5.64 -41.24 -6.40
CA ALA A 147 -5.97 -42.41 -5.57
C ALA A 147 -4.68 -43.04 -4.95
N PRO A 148 -4.67 -44.21 -4.25
CA PRO A 148 -5.73 -45.09 -3.72
C PRO A 148 -5.46 -45.55 -2.23
N ASP A 149 -6.17 -46.61 -1.81
CA ASP A 149 -6.02 -47.47 -0.60
C ASP A 149 -6.60 -46.93 0.72
N GLY A 150 -7.37 -47.67 1.52
CA GLY A 150 -7.80 -49.06 1.49
C GLY A 150 -8.47 -49.40 2.83
N ASP A 151 -9.47 -50.26 2.77
CA ASP A 151 -9.90 -51.22 3.79
C ASP A 151 -10.31 -50.73 5.20
N ARG A 152 -11.58 -51.00 5.55
CA ARG A 152 -11.97 -51.56 6.85
C ARG A 152 -13.45 -51.99 6.88
N SER A 153 -13.60 -53.31 6.85
CA SER A 153 -14.57 -54.17 7.56
C SER A 153 -16.05 -54.07 7.25
#